data_AF-A0AAW0KAN6-F1
#
_entry.id   AF-A0AAW0KAN6-F1
#
_cell.length_a   1.000
_cell.length_b   1.000
_cell.length_c   1.000
_cell.angle_alpha   90.00
_cell.angle_beta   90.00
_cell.angle_gamma   90.00
#
_symmetry.space_group_name_H-M   'P 1'
#
loop_
_entity.id
_entity.type
_entity.pdbx_description
1 polymer ?
#
loop_
_entity_poly.entity_id
_entity_poly.type
_entity_poly.pdbx_seq_one_letter_code
_entity_poly.pdbx_strand_id
1 'polypeptide(L)' 'MAREKIQIKKIDNATARQVTFSKRRRGLFKKAEELSVLCDADFGCFNKLSKTHLANDARKYLL' A
#
# COMPACT_ATOMS: atom_id res chain seq x y z
N MET A 1 6.28 14.91 -15.12
CA MET A 1 5.20 14.12 -15.76
C MET A 1 3.98 14.17 -14.88
N ALA A 2 2.85 14.68 -15.38
CA ALA A 2 1.61 14.80 -14.63
C ALA A 2 0.94 13.43 -14.41
N ARG A 3 0.10 13.31 -13.38
CA ARG A 3 -0.66 12.09 -13.09
C ARG A 3 -1.84 11.99 -14.06
N GLU A 4 -1.79 11.01 -14.96
CA GLU A 4 -2.92 10.70 -15.83
C GLU A 4 -4.02 9.95 -15.07
N LYS A 5 -5.28 10.26 -15.42
CA LYS A 5 -6.45 9.55 -14.88
C LYS A 5 -6.60 8.23 -15.62
N ILE A 6 -6.56 7.12 -14.87
CA ILE A 6 -6.74 5.76 -15.40
C ILE A 6 -8.04 5.15 -14.89
N GLN A 7 -8.66 4.28 -15.68
CA GLN A 7 -9.84 3.51 -15.26
C GLN A 7 -9.48 2.52 -14.14
N ILE A 8 -10.42 2.30 -13.21
CA ILE A 8 -10.28 1.28 -12.14
C ILE A 8 -10.65 -0.08 -12.72
N LYS A 9 -9.72 -0.67 -13.46
CA LYS A 9 -9.80 -2.03 -14.01
C LYS A 9 -8.43 -2.71 -13.88
N LYS A 10 -8.39 -4.03 -14.09
CA LYS A 10 -7.12 -4.77 -14.11
C LYS A 10 -6.25 -4.21 -15.24
N ILE A 11 -4.98 -3.90 -14.94
CA ILE A 11 -4.01 -3.42 -15.92
C ILE A 11 -3.48 -4.63 -16.69
N ASP A 12 -3.57 -4.60 -18.02
CA ASP A 12 -3.16 -5.73 -18.87
C ASP A 12 -1.63 -5.85 -18.95
N ASN A 13 -0.94 -4.74 -19.18
CA ASN A 13 0.53 -4.69 -19.21
C ASN A 13 1.13 -5.07 -17.85
N ALA A 14 1.91 -6.16 -17.83
CA ALA A 14 2.50 -6.73 -16.62
C ALA A 14 3.48 -5.78 -15.92
N THR A 15 4.36 -5.11 -16.66
CA THR A 15 5.35 -4.17 -16.12
C THR A 15 4.65 -2.95 -15.52
N ALA A 16 3.68 -2.37 -16.25
CA ALA A 16 2.89 -1.25 -15.75
C ALA A 16 2.07 -1.63 -14.51
N ARG A 17 1.52 -2.85 -14.48
CA ARG A 17 0.80 -3.40 -13.33
C ARG A 17 1.70 -3.53 -12.10
N GLN A 18 2.91 -4.06 -12.24
CA GLN A 18 3.86 -4.20 -11.13
C GLN A 18 4.31 -2.84 -10.58
N VAL A 19 4.65 -1.89 -11.44
CA VAL A 19 5.05 -0.53 -11.03
C VAL A 19 3.88 0.19 -10.34
N THR A 20 2.68 0.10 -10.91
CA THR A 20 1.47 0.70 -10.33
C THR A 20 1.12 0.08 -8.98
N PHE A 21 1.23 -1.24 -8.87
CA PHE A 21 1.03 -1.96 -7.61
C PHE A 21 2.01 -1.47 -6.54
N SER A 22 3.32 -1.42 -6.85
CA SER A 22 4.33 -0.96 -5.90
C SER A 22 4.10 0.48 -5.43
N LYS A 23 3.73 1.39 -6.34
CA LYS A 23 3.42 2.79 -6.01
C LYS A 23 2.15 2.92 -5.16
N ARG A 24 1.07 2.22 -5.54
CA ARG A 24 -0.21 2.25 -4.80
C ARG A 24 -0.10 1.61 -3.42
N ARG A 25 0.61 0.48 -3.32
CA ARG A 25 0.88 -0.22 -2.07
C ARG A 25 1.56 0.73 -1.09
N ARG A 26 2.65 1.40 -1.49
CA ARG A 26 3.34 2.38 -0.62
C ARG A 26 2.40 3.49 -0.13
N GLY A 27 1.56 4.04 -1.01
CA GLY A 27 0.61 5.07 -0.63
C GLY A 27 -0.49 4.58 0.33
N LEU A 28 -0.97 3.34 0.13
CA LEU A 28 -1.95 2.71 1.03
C LEU A 28 -1.36 2.45 2.41
N PHE A 29 -0.14 1.90 2.48
CA PHE A 29 0.53 1.65 3.76
C PHE A 29 0.80 2.94 4.53
N LYS A 30 1.24 4.01 3.85
CA LYS A 30 1.45 5.31 4.51
C LYS A 30 0.16 5.85 5.12
N LYS A 31 -0.96 5.75 4.40
CA LYS A 31 -2.27 6.17 4.94
C LYS A 31 -2.74 5.29 6.09
N ALA A 32 -2.50 3.98 6.02
CA ALA A 32 -2.82 3.07 7.11
C ALA A 32 -1.98 3.35 8.35
N GLU A 33 -0.68 3.66 8.19
CA GLU A 33 0.23 4.10 9.26
C GLU A 33 -0.29 5.40 9.90
N GLU A 34 -0.63 6.41 9.09
CA GLU A 34 -1.23 7.67 9.57
C GLU A 34 -2.54 7.43 10.34
N LEU A 35 -3.44 6.58 9.82
CA LEU A 35 -4.70 6.25 10.50
C LEU A 35 -4.49 5.43 11.78
N SER A 36 -3.51 4.54 11.80
CA SER A 36 -3.19 3.72 12.98
C SER A 36 -2.71 4.61 14.12
N VAL A 37 -1.87 5.61 13.84
CA VAL A 37 -1.42 6.59 14.84
C VAL A 37 -2.57 7.50 15.31
N LEU A 38 -3.47 7.91 14.42
CA LEU A 38 -4.54 8.84 14.76
C LEU A 38 -5.69 8.18 15.54
N CYS A 39 -5.92 6.88 15.32
CA CYS A 39 -7.09 6.17 15.84
C CYS A 39 -6.75 4.98 16.74
N ASP A 40 -5.47 4.74 17.04
CA ASP A 40 -4.96 3.58 17.80
C ASP A 40 -5.60 2.25 17.34
N ALA A 41 -5.72 2.07 16.03
CA ALA A 41 -6.42 0.95 15.41
C ALA A 41 -5.46 0.05 14.63
N ASP A 42 -5.66 -1.27 14.74
CA ASP A 42 -4.92 -2.28 13.99
C ASP A 42 -5.45 -2.41 12.55
N PHE A 43 -4.55 -2.32 11.55
CA PHE A 43 -4.89 -2.45 10.13
C PHE A 43 -4.24 -3.68 9.49
N GLY A 44 -5.05 -4.56 8.89
CA GLY A 44 -4.58 -5.71 8.11
C GLY A 44 -4.78 -5.53 6.61
N CYS A 45 -3.74 -5.76 5.79
CA CYS A 45 -3.86 -5.76 4.33
C CYS A 45 -3.33 -7.07 3.73
N PHE A 46 -4.17 -7.77 2.96
CA PHE A 46 -3.81 -9.01 2.27
C PHE A 46 -3.58 -8.77 0.78
N ASN A 47 -2.46 -9.28 0.24
CA ASN A 47 -2.16 -9.30 -1.20
C ASN A 47 -2.17 -10.73 -1.73
N LYS A 48 -2.76 -10.94 -2.92
CA LYS A 48 -2.94 -12.25 -3.56
C LYS A 48 -1.64 -12.86 -4.12
N LEU A 49 -0.59 -12.06 -4.37
CA LEU A 49 0.59 -12.51 -5.14
C LEU A 49 1.91 -12.62 -4.36
N SER A 50 2.09 -11.90 -3.25
CA SER A 50 3.36 -11.91 -2.52
C SER A 50 3.19 -11.35 -1.11
N LYS A 51 3.61 -12.17 -0.14
CA LYS A 51 3.88 -11.93 1.28
C LYS A 51 2.88 -11.01 2.01
N THR A 52 2.23 -11.58 3.02
CA THR A 52 1.55 -10.85 4.09
C THR A 52 2.54 -9.88 4.73
N HIS A 53 2.40 -8.58 4.45
CA HIS A 53 3.00 -7.56 5.29
C HIS A 53 1.99 -7.30 6.40
N LEU A 54 2.15 -7.99 7.53
CA LEU A 54 1.54 -7.54 8.78
C LEU A 54 2.10 -6.14 9.02
N ALA A 55 1.22 -5.14 9.13
CA ALA A 55 1.59 -3.77 9.45
C ALA A 55 2.01 -3.63 10.93
N ASN A 56 2.74 -4.62 11.45
CA ASN A 56 3.35 -4.60 12.79
C ASN A 56 4.84 -4.32 12.67
N ASP A 57 5.22 -3.28 11.92
CA ASP A 57 6.54 -2.70 12.12
C ASP A 57 6.48 -1.66 13.25
N ALA A 58 6.07 -2.13 14.43
CA ALA A 58 6.17 -1.41 15.69
C ALA A 58 7.62 -1.04 16.05
N ARG A 59 8.62 -1.43 15.23
CA ARG A 59 10.02 -1.02 15.38
C ARG A 59 10.34 0.37 14.84
N LYS A 60 9.41 1.05 14.16
CA LYS A 60 9.63 2.41 13.67
C LYS A 60 9.17 3.52 14.64
N TYR A 61 8.39 3.16 15.66
CA TYR A 61 7.95 4.08 16.73
C TYR A 61 8.80 3.98 18.00
N LEU A 62 9.91 3.24 17.96
CA LEU A 62 10.85 3.10 19.07
C LEU A 62 12.29 3.33 18.60
N LEU A 63 12.57 4.53 18.09
CA LEU A 63 13.88 5.20 18.03
C LEU A 63 13.66 6.71 17.84
#